data_AF-A0A3M1LV98-F1
#
_entry.id   AF-A0A3M1LV98-F1
#
_cell.length_a   1.000
_cell.length_b   1.000
_cell.length_c   1.000
_cell.angle_alpha   90.00
_cell.angle_beta   90.00
_cell.angle_gamma   90.00
#
_symmetry.space_group_name_H-M   'P 1'
#
loop_
_entity.id
_entity.type
_entity.pdbx_description
1 polymer ?
#
loop_
_entity_poly.entity_id
_entity_poly.type
_entity_poly.pdbx_seq_one_letter_code
_entity_poly.pdbx_strand_id
1 'polypeptide(L)'
;MRAAAEQLRDRASRVWIAIAAAGEEELQAGYRRFRLTEQTVLTYGEQGHERLELLVLTPQVQLVLADALPARLVGIHLAEVTWEHEGPALTSYIPPWLQVERDSPLGEAIGHIIQRLRDKAQHFVQRINNPQPGISELVIDEFKFYVACLTSELPLLETLLASNQAHPWVLFNVLALIAGRVAALGGERIPPLFRPYVHTELLASFDQLRRYILRMVTESAIETYLRVPFRLEGGIFKLDLKASWRGSTCILAAHPKPSVTQSDLRGWIESALIGTESLQPSLRLRRVLGARRQEVERIPEVVVARGTLLYEIILDDECAIFDEQLWVENPLRERSDHAPAELSMYVKIEV
;
A
#
# COMPACT_ATOMS: atom_id res chain seq x y z
N MET A 1 28.05 20.30 -32.15
CA MET A 1 28.61 19.66 -30.94
C MET A 1 28.79 20.66 -29.80
N ARG A 2 29.60 21.73 -29.91
CA ARG A 2 29.74 22.75 -28.84
C ARG A 2 28.43 23.41 -28.40
N ALA A 3 27.61 23.89 -29.34
CA ALA A 3 26.32 24.52 -29.01
C ALA A 3 25.33 23.58 -28.30
N ALA A 4 25.31 22.29 -28.66
CA ALA A 4 24.47 21.29 -28.00
C ALA A 4 24.96 20.98 -26.56
N ALA A 5 26.27 20.98 -26.33
CA ALA A 5 26.85 20.80 -25.01
C ALA A 5 26.58 22.00 -24.09
N GLU A 6 26.60 23.22 -24.61
CA GLU A 6 26.20 24.43 -23.86
C GLU A 6 24.71 24.37 -23.50
N GLN A 7 23.84 23.97 -24.44
CA GLN A 7 22.40 23.87 -24.21
C GLN A 7 22.02 22.83 -23.15
N LEU A 8 22.78 21.73 -23.06
CA LEU A 8 22.59 20.67 -22.06
C LEU A 8 23.03 21.09 -20.64
N ARG A 9 23.95 22.06 -20.51
CA ARG A 9 24.42 22.56 -19.20
C ARG A 9 23.37 23.38 -18.46
N ASP A 10 22.48 24.03 -19.20
CA ASP A 10 21.47 24.91 -18.62
C ASP A 10 20.16 24.18 -18.29
N ARG A 11 19.80 23.13 -19.04
CA ARG A 11 18.58 22.34 -18.84
C ARG A 11 18.59 21.00 -19.56
N ALA A 12 17.74 20.07 -19.09
CA ALA A 12 17.47 18.83 -19.81
C ALA A 12 16.92 19.11 -21.22
N SER A 13 17.37 18.33 -22.20
CA SER A 13 16.98 18.41 -23.60
C SER A 13 16.44 17.08 -24.10
N ARG A 14 15.48 17.13 -25.01
CA ARG A 14 14.81 15.93 -25.55
C ARG A 14 15.52 15.40 -26.79
N VAL A 15 15.67 14.08 -26.83
CA VAL A 15 16.22 13.33 -27.95
C VAL A 15 15.09 12.60 -28.66
N TRP A 16 14.95 12.89 -29.95
CA TRP A 16 13.92 12.32 -30.81
C TRP A 16 14.55 11.40 -31.84
N ILE A 17 13.88 10.29 -32.12
CA ILE A 17 14.07 9.57 -33.38
C ILE A 17 13.05 10.08 -34.38
N ALA A 18 13.52 10.59 -35.51
CA ALA A 18 12.67 11.29 -36.45
C ALA A 18 12.95 10.88 -37.89
N ILE A 19 11.96 11.10 -38.74
CA ILE A 19 12.03 10.94 -40.18
C ILE A 19 11.27 12.11 -40.82
N ALA A 20 11.56 12.43 -42.08
CA ALA A 20 10.80 13.45 -42.81
C ALA A 20 9.30 13.11 -42.83
N ALA A 21 8.44 14.09 -42.55
CA ALA A 21 7.00 13.96 -42.67
C ALA A 21 6.62 13.58 -44.11
N ALA A 22 5.62 12.71 -44.28
CA ALA A 22 5.16 12.33 -45.61
C ALA A 22 4.34 13.48 -46.22
N GLY A 23 4.66 13.90 -47.45
CA GLY A 23 3.94 14.95 -48.18
C GLY A 23 4.77 15.57 -49.31
N GLU A 24 4.14 16.43 -50.12
CA GLU A 24 4.80 17.09 -51.27
C GLU A 24 6.02 17.93 -50.87
N GLU A 25 6.04 18.45 -49.63
CA GLU A 25 7.16 19.22 -49.07
C GLU A 25 8.47 18.40 -48.94
N GLU A 26 8.40 17.06 -48.96
CA GLU A 26 9.56 16.14 -48.89
C GLU A 26 10.58 16.44 -50.00
N LEU A 27 10.11 16.78 -51.20
CA LEU A 27 10.97 17.01 -52.37
C LEU A 27 11.59 18.41 -52.39
N GLN A 28 10.94 19.41 -51.79
CA GLN A 28 11.36 20.82 -51.91
C GLN A 28 12.40 21.24 -50.86
N ALA A 29 12.38 20.66 -49.67
CA ALA A 29 13.24 21.08 -48.56
C ALA A 29 14.54 20.25 -48.41
N GLY A 30 14.81 19.31 -49.31
CA GLY A 30 15.99 18.44 -49.24
C GLY A 30 15.95 17.38 -48.13
N TYR A 31 14.83 17.23 -47.42
CA TYR A 31 14.61 16.19 -46.42
C TYR A 31 13.91 15.00 -47.08
N ARG A 32 14.64 13.90 -47.31
CA ARG A 32 14.06 12.69 -47.90
C ARG A 32 13.63 11.74 -46.79
N ARG A 33 12.43 11.17 -46.91
CA ARG A 33 11.93 10.13 -46.02
C ARG A 33 12.62 8.81 -46.30
N PHE A 34 12.91 8.53 -47.57
CA PHE A 34 13.57 7.30 -48.00
C PHE A 34 14.84 7.57 -48.82
N ARG A 35 15.81 6.68 -48.67
CA ARG A 35 16.93 6.53 -49.60
C ARG A 35 16.60 5.37 -50.54
N LEU A 36 16.73 5.61 -51.84
CA LEU A 36 16.67 4.55 -52.85
C LEU A 36 18.03 3.87 -52.94
N THR A 37 18.07 2.55 -52.83
CA THR A 37 19.28 1.73 -52.93
C THR A 37 19.00 0.51 -53.79
N GLU A 38 19.91 0.19 -54.72
CA GLU A 38 19.91 -1.10 -55.39
C GLU A 38 20.37 -2.18 -54.41
N GLN A 39 19.60 -3.25 -54.30
CA GLN A 39 19.90 -4.37 -53.42
C GLN A 39 19.58 -5.69 -54.10
N THR A 40 20.55 -6.59 -54.09
CA THR A 40 20.34 -7.99 -54.45
C THR A 40 19.56 -8.68 -53.34
N VAL A 41 18.36 -9.16 -53.65
CA VAL A 41 17.51 -9.91 -52.72
C VAL A 41 17.44 -11.37 -53.14
N LEU A 42 17.60 -12.27 -52.17
CA LEU A 42 17.34 -13.69 -52.36
C LEU A 42 15.83 -13.92 -52.28
N THR A 43 15.25 -14.41 -53.37
CA THR A 43 13.83 -14.75 -53.47
C THR A 43 13.65 -16.22 -53.81
N TYR A 44 12.41 -16.69 -53.72
CA TYR A 44 12.02 -18.02 -54.16
C TYR A 44 11.11 -17.91 -55.39
N GLY A 45 11.64 -18.30 -56.54
CA GLY A 45 10.93 -18.36 -57.82
C GLY A 45 10.48 -19.78 -58.17
N GLU A 46 9.91 -19.96 -59.35
CA GLU A 46 9.44 -21.27 -59.83
C GLU A 46 10.57 -22.31 -59.96
N GLN A 47 11.82 -21.87 -60.12
CA GLN A 47 13.00 -22.75 -60.20
C GLN A 47 13.80 -22.86 -58.88
N GLY A 48 13.22 -22.38 -57.77
CA GLY A 48 13.87 -22.40 -56.47
C GLY A 48 14.48 -21.04 -56.09
N HIS A 49 15.68 -21.05 -55.52
CA HIS A 49 16.33 -19.84 -55.02
C HIS A 49 16.89 -18.99 -56.17
N GLU A 50 16.40 -17.76 -56.30
CA GLU A 50 16.83 -16.81 -57.33
C GLU A 50 17.33 -15.51 -56.67
N ARG A 51 18.27 -14.82 -57.32
CA ARG A 51 18.75 -13.50 -56.89
C ARG A 51 18.22 -12.45 -57.86
N LEU A 52 17.51 -11.47 -57.33
CA LEU A 52 16.98 -10.35 -58.11
C LEU A 52 17.61 -9.05 -57.64
N GLU A 53 17.96 -8.19 -58.59
CA GLU A 53 18.33 -6.80 -58.31
C GLU A 53 17.05 -5.98 -58.20
N LEU A 54 16.80 -5.43 -57.01
CA LEU A 54 15.62 -4.62 -56.72
C LEU A 54 16.04 -3.24 -56.22
N LEU A 55 15.24 -2.23 -56.58
CA LEU A 55 15.31 -0.92 -55.95
C LEU A 55 14.52 -0.95 -54.64
N VAL A 56 15.22 -0.76 -53.52
CA VAL A 56 14.67 -0.78 -52.16
C VAL A 56 14.65 0.62 -51.57
N LEU A 57 13.57 0.95 -50.87
CA LEU A 57 13.43 2.19 -50.11
C LEU A 57 13.85 1.97 -48.66
N THR A 58 14.94 2.60 -48.24
CA THR A 58 15.43 2.54 -46.85
C THR A 58 15.03 3.83 -46.10
N PRO A 59 14.31 3.73 -44.96
CA PRO A 59 13.95 4.92 -44.17
C PRO A 59 15.16 5.72 -43.72
N GLN A 60 15.16 7.04 -43.93
CA GLN A 60 16.20 7.95 -43.47
C GLN A 60 15.90 8.46 -42.07
N VAL A 61 16.15 7.58 -41.09
CA VAL A 61 15.96 7.90 -39.68
C VAL A 61 17.12 8.75 -39.16
N GLN A 62 16.82 9.77 -38.35
CA GLN A 62 17.80 10.66 -37.74
C GLN A 62 17.49 10.87 -36.26
N LEU A 63 18.53 11.10 -35.47
CA LEU A 63 18.42 11.56 -34.09
C LEU A 63 18.43 13.08 -34.06
N VAL A 64 17.46 13.67 -33.37
CA VAL A 64 17.30 15.13 -33.27
C VAL A 64 17.26 15.53 -31.80
N LEU A 65 18.16 16.42 -31.41
CA LEU A 65 18.14 17.05 -30.09
C LEU A 65 17.34 18.36 -30.21
N ALA A 66 16.12 18.39 -29.68
CA ALA A 66 15.23 19.55 -29.75
C ALA A 66 14.10 19.44 -28.72
N ASP A 67 13.63 20.55 -28.15
CA ASP A 67 12.49 20.53 -27.21
C ASP A 67 11.19 20.07 -27.88
N ALA A 68 11.02 20.45 -29.15
CA ALA A 68 9.92 20.06 -30.02
C ALA A 68 10.45 19.78 -31.43
N LEU A 69 9.88 18.77 -32.09
CA LEU A 69 10.22 18.48 -33.48
C LEU A 69 9.67 19.57 -34.43
N PRO A 70 10.46 20.02 -35.42
CA PRO A 70 9.95 20.85 -36.51
C PRO A 70 8.82 20.12 -37.26
N ALA A 71 7.80 20.85 -37.74
CA ALA A 71 6.62 20.28 -38.41
C ALA A 71 6.93 19.37 -39.61
N ARG A 72 8.05 19.62 -40.31
CA ARG A 72 8.55 18.80 -41.42
C ARG A 72 9.09 17.43 -41.00
N LEU A 73 9.23 17.17 -39.71
CA LEU A 73 9.67 15.92 -39.14
C LEU A 73 8.56 15.30 -38.31
N VAL A 74 8.44 13.98 -38.39
CA VAL A 74 7.62 13.19 -37.47
C VAL A 74 8.54 12.24 -36.72
N GLY A 75 8.28 12.03 -35.45
CA GLY A 75 9.20 11.25 -34.62
C GLY A 75 8.65 10.92 -33.25
N ILE A 76 9.42 10.09 -32.55
CA ILE A 76 9.12 9.59 -31.22
C ILE A 76 10.16 10.15 -30.26
N HIS A 77 9.70 10.67 -29.12
CA HIS A 77 10.58 11.12 -28.05
C HIS A 77 11.19 9.92 -27.34
N LEU A 78 12.49 9.69 -27.56
CA LEU A 78 13.19 8.49 -27.09
C LEU A 78 13.79 8.65 -25.69
N ALA A 79 14.34 9.81 -25.40
CA ALA A 79 15.12 10.03 -24.20
C ALA A 79 15.20 11.50 -23.85
N GLU A 80 15.41 11.80 -22.58
CA GLU A 80 15.85 13.12 -22.14
C GLU A 80 17.28 13.01 -21.64
N VAL A 81 18.10 13.99 -22.02
CA VAL A 81 19.50 14.08 -21.63
C VAL A 81 19.70 15.38 -20.86
N THR A 82 20.43 15.30 -19.76
CA THR A 82 20.84 16.45 -18.94
C THR A 82 22.36 16.46 -18.82
N TRP A 83 22.94 17.56 -18.33
CA TRP A 83 24.35 17.59 -17.95
C TRP A 83 24.48 17.35 -16.44
N GLU A 84 25.12 16.24 -16.06
CA GLU A 84 25.38 15.90 -14.66
C GLU A 84 26.88 15.67 -14.44
N HIS A 85 27.42 16.29 -13.39
CA HIS A 85 28.83 16.23 -13.01
C HIS A 85 29.77 16.57 -14.18
N GLU A 86 30.33 15.56 -14.84
CA GLU A 86 31.36 15.66 -15.87
C GLU A 86 30.86 15.37 -17.30
N GLY A 87 29.56 15.13 -17.51
CA GLY A 87 29.07 14.81 -18.86
C GLY A 87 27.55 14.70 -19.03
N PRO A 88 27.11 14.37 -20.27
CA PRO A 88 25.71 14.12 -20.55
C PRO A 88 25.24 12.81 -19.90
N ALA A 89 24.09 12.87 -19.21
CA ALA A 89 23.44 11.74 -18.55
C ALA A 89 21.97 11.65 -18.98
N LEU A 90 21.42 10.42 -19.02
CA LEU A 90 20.00 10.19 -19.28
C LEU A 90 19.17 10.48 -18.01
N THR A 91 18.01 11.10 -18.17
CA THR A 91 17.06 11.25 -17.06
C THR A 91 16.25 9.96 -16.84
N SER A 92 15.35 9.97 -15.85
CA SER A 92 14.39 8.88 -15.60
C SER A 92 13.19 8.86 -16.57
N TYR A 93 13.25 9.60 -17.68
CA TYR A 93 12.18 9.60 -18.68
C TYR A 93 12.00 8.20 -19.29
N ILE A 94 10.73 7.77 -19.41
CA ILE A 94 10.35 6.52 -20.06
C ILE A 94 9.67 6.86 -21.40
N PRO A 95 10.23 6.43 -22.56
CA PRO A 95 9.61 6.70 -23.85
C PRO A 95 8.31 5.92 -24.04
N PRO A 96 7.50 6.26 -25.06
CA PRO A 96 6.27 5.53 -25.39
C PRO A 96 6.60 4.12 -25.90
N TRP A 97 6.79 3.19 -24.96
CA TRP A 97 7.10 1.79 -25.24
C TRP A 97 5.90 1.05 -25.80
N LEU A 98 6.13 0.20 -26.79
CA LEU A 98 5.09 -0.70 -27.30
C LEU A 98 4.96 -1.97 -26.46
N GLN A 99 5.99 -2.31 -25.70
CA GLN A 99 6.08 -3.51 -24.87
C GLN A 99 6.80 -3.17 -23.56
N VAL A 100 6.30 -3.70 -22.45
CA VAL A 100 6.95 -3.57 -21.14
C VAL A 100 7.64 -4.88 -20.81
N GLU A 101 8.96 -4.81 -20.69
CA GLU A 101 9.77 -5.90 -20.16
C GLU A 101 9.77 -5.87 -18.64
N ARG A 102 9.85 -7.04 -18.01
CA ARG A 102 9.86 -7.19 -16.55
C ARG A 102 10.99 -6.43 -15.88
N ASP A 103 12.17 -6.44 -16.49
CA ASP A 103 13.38 -5.83 -15.94
C ASP A 103 13.52 -4.35 -16.36
N SER A 104 12.52 -3.80 -17.05
CA SER A 104 12.47 -2.37 -17.32
C SER A 104 12.07 -1.59 -16.07
N PRO A 105 12.43 -0.29 -15.94
CA PRO A 105 11.99 0.55 -14.82
C PRO A 105 10.48 0.51 -14.51
N LEU A 106 9.64 0.44 -15.56
CA LEU A 106 8.19 0.32 -15.37
C LEU A 106 7.81 -1.11 -14.92
N GLY A 107 8.46 -2.13 -15.48
CA GLY A 107 8.25 -3.52 -15.10
C GLY A 107 8.61 -3.78 -13.64
N GLU A 108 9.74 -3.25 -13.16
CA GLU A 108 10.16 -3.32 -11.76
C GLU A 108 9.16 -2.64 -10.84
N ALA A 109 8.67 -1.44 -11.23
CA ALA A 109 7.66 -0.72 -10.45
C ALA A 109 6.35 -1.51 -10.31
N ILE A 110 5.93 -2.21 -11.38
CA ILE A 110 4.76 -3.11 -11.35
C ILE A 110 5.07 -4.37 -10.52
N GLY A 111 6.27 -4.93 -10.66
CA GLY A 111 6.76 -6.04 -9.87
C GLY A 111 6.71 -5.77 -8.36
N HIS A 112 7.09 -4.56 -7.94
CA HIS A 112 6.97 -4.13 -6.56
C HIS A 112 5.51 -4.08 -6.08
N ILE A 113 4.57 -3.62 -6.92
CA ILE A 113 3.13 -3.66 -6.59
C ILE A 113 2.67 -5.11 -6.39
N ILE A 114 3.01 -6.01 -7.33
CA ILE A 114 2.67 -7.44 -7.27
C ILE A 114 3.18 -8.04 -5.95
N GLN A 115 4.44 -7.78 -5.61
CA GLN A 115 5.04 -8.29 -4.37
C GLN A 115 4.27 -7.81 -3.14
N ARG A 116 3.97 -6.51 -3.06
CA ARG A 116 3.24 -5.94 -1.91
C ARG A 116 1.82 -6.50 -1.78
N LEU A 117 1.11 -6.70 -2.89
CA LEU A 117 -0.20 -7.34 -2.89
C LEU A 117 -0.10 -8.79 -2.38
N ARG A 118 0.89 -9.56 -2.84
CA ARG A 118 1.13 -10.94 -2.37
C ARG A 118 1.44 -10.99 -0.89
N ASP A 119 2.40 -10.19 -0.43
CA ASP A 119 2.85 -10.19 0.96
C ASP A 119 1.67 -9.87 1.89
N LYS A 120 0.86 -8.86 1.54
CA LYS A 120 -0.33 -8.48 2.33
C LYS A 120 -1.42 -9.56 2.29
N ALA A 121 -1.67 -10.17 1.13
CA ALA A 121 -2.63 -11.26 1.04
C ALA A 121 -2.19 -12.48 1.86
N GLN A 122 -0.90 -12.84 1.81
CA GLN A 122 -0.33 -13.91 2.61
C GLN A 122 -0.44 -13.63 4.10
N HIS A 123 -0.20 -12.39 4.52
CA HIS A 123 -0.42 -11.97 5.90
C HIS A 123 -1.86 -12.25 6.35
N PHE A 124 -2.87 -11.84 5.58
CA PHE A 124 -4.28 -12.13 5.92
C PHE A 124 -4.60 -13.63 5.89
N VAL A 125 -4.06 -14.39 4.94
CA VAL A 125 -4.21 -15.86 4.92
C VAL A 125 -3.64 -16.50 6.19
N GLN A 126 -2.48 -16.04 6.67
CA GLN A 126 -1.91 -16.53 7.93
C GLN A 126 -2.83 -16.25 9.12
N ARG A 127 -3.48 -15.07 9.15
CA ARG A 127 -4.47 -14.70 10.18
C ARG A 127 -5.75 -15.56 10.12
N ILE A 128 -6.20 -15.91 8.91
CA ILE A 128 -7.36 -16.79 8.71
C ILE A 128 -7.06 -18.21 9.18
N ASN A 129 -5.88 -18.74 8.84
CA ASN A 129 -5.50 -20.12 9.16
C ASN A 129 -5.07 -20.30 10.62
N ASN A 130 -4.53 -19.24 11.25
CA ASN A 130 -4.10 -19.23 12.65
C ASN A 130 -4.79 -18.09 13.42
N PRO A 131 -6.11 -18.15 13.61
CA PRO A 131 -6.84 -17.10 14.31
C PRO A 131 -6.39 -17.07 15.77
N GLN A 132 -6.10 -15.87 16.28
CA GLN A 132 -5.81 -15.70 17.70
C GLN A 132 -7.07 -15.96 18.53
N PRO A 133 -6.93 -16.49 19.76
CA PRO A 133 -8.07 -16.67 20.66
C PRO A 133 -8.83 -15.36 20.88
N GLY A 134 -10.15 -15.38 20.68
CA GLY A 134 -11.02 -14.21 20.89
C GLY A 134 -11.30 -13.35 19.64
N ILE A 135 -10.71 -13.67 18.48
CA ILE A 135 -11.11 -13.06 17.19
C ILE A 135 -12.50 -13.58 16.80
N SER A 136 -13.39 -12.67 16.36
CA SER A 136 -14.74 -13.03 15.91
C SER A 136 -14.75 -13.60 14.48
N GLU A 137 -15.76 -14.41 14.16
CA GLU A 137 -15.95 -14.96 12.80
C GLU A 137 -16.12 -13.85 11.74
N LEU A 138 -16.74 -12.73 12.12
CA LEU A 138 -16.92 -11.56 11.25
C LEU A 138 -15.57 -10.95 10.81
N VAL A 139 -14.59 -10.89 11.70
CA VAL A 139 -13.24 -10.39 11.38
C VAL A 139 -12.51 -11.36 10.45
N ILE A 140 -12.70 -12.68 10.66
CA ILE A 140 -12.14 -13.69 9.76
C ILE A 140 -12.75 -13.56 8.35
N ASP A 141 -14.05 -13.33 8.25
CA ASP A 141 -14.72 -13.11 6.96
C ASP A 141 -14.26 -11.81 6.28
N GLU A 142 -13.98 -10.77 7.05
CA GLU A 142 -13.36 -9.56 6.54
C GLU A 142 -11.95 -9.81 5.98
N PHE A 143 -11.11 -10.60 6.68
CA PHE A 143 -9.81 -11.01 6.13
C PHE A 143 -9.97 -11.79 4.83
N LYS A 144 -10.93 -12.72 4.73
CA LYS A 144 -11.22 -13.46 3.48
C LYS A 144 -11.60 -12.50 2.35
N PHE A 145 -12.44 -11.51 2.66
CA PHE A 145 -12.83 -10.47 1.71
C PHE A 145 -11.62 -9.65 1.23
N TYR A 146 -10.72 -9.23 2.13
CA TYR A 146 -9.50 -8.53 1.74
C TYR A 146 -8.55 -9.38 0.91
N VAL A 147 -8.41 -10.67 1.22
CA VAL A 147 -7.65 -11.60 0.37
C VAL A 147 -8.24 -11.64 -1.04
N ALA A 148 -9.56 -11.73 -1.18
CA ALA A 148 -10.21 -11.70 -2.49
C ALA A 148 -9.93 -10.38 -3.24
N CYS A 149 -10.02 -9.23 -2.57
CA CYS A 149 -9.71 -7.93 -3.16
C CYS A 149 -8.24 -7.80 -3.61
N LEU A 150 -7.30 -8.35 -2.85
CA LEU A 150 -5.87 -8.27 -3.17
C LEU A 150 -5.43 -9.23 -4.28
N THR A 151 -6.18 -10.31 -4.51
CA THR A 151 -5.74 -11.42 -5.38
C THR A 151 -6.53 -11.57 -6.68
N SER A 152 -7.70 -10.95 -6.82
CA SER A 152 -8.61 -11.16 -7.95
C SER A 152 -7.96 -10.96 -9.32
N GLU A 153 -7.20 -9.87 -9.51
CA GLU A 153 -6.54 -9.53 -10.78
C GLU A 153 -5.04 -9.83 -10.78
N LEU A 154 -4.50 -10.33 -9.65
CA LEU A 154 -3.07 -10.54 -9.47
C LEU A 154 -2.47 -11.55 -10.46
N PRO A 155 -3.08 -12.74 -10.69
CA PRO A 155 -2.55 -13.69 -11.69
C PRO A 155 -2.52 -13.13 -13.11
N LEU A 156 -3.49 -12.29 -13.47
CA LEU A 156 -3.54 -11.64 -14.78
C LEU A 156 -2.38 -10.64 -14.93
N LEU A 157 -2.18 -9.77 -13.93
CA LEU A 157 -1.09 -8.80 -13.93
C LEU A 157 0.27 -9.48 -14.04
N GLU A 158 0.47 -10.57 -13.30
CA GLU A 158 1.70 -11.34 -13.31
C GLU A 158 1.98 -12.00 -14.64
N THR A 159 0.98 -12.61 -15.26
CA THR A 159 1.13 -13.26 -16.56
C THR A 159 1.46 -12.24 -17.64
N LEU A 160 0.80 -11.08 -17.61
CA LEU A 160 1.07 -9.98 -18.54
C LEU A 160 2.51 -9.47 -18.38
N LEU A 161 2.97 -9.23 -17.15
CA LEU A 161 4.33 -8.76 -16.91
C LEU A 161 5.37 -9.83 -17.27
N ALA A 162 5.13 -11.10 -16.91
CA ALA A 162 6.03 -12.20 -17.21
C ALA A 162 6.14 -12.50 -18.71
N SER A 163 5.16 -12.09 -19.51
CA SER A 163 5.20 -12.27 -20.97
C SER A 163 6.28 -11.42 -21.65
N ASN A 164 6.75 -10.33 -21.02
CA ASN A 164 7.62 -9.30 -21.62
C ASN A 164 7.07 -8.68 -22.92
N GLN A 165 5.78 -8.86 -23.21
CA GLN A 165 5.16 -8.47 -24.48
C GLN A 165 3.94 -7.56 -24.29
N ALA A 166 3.53 -7.31 -23.05
CA ALA A 166 2.35 -6.53 -22.76
C ALA A 166 2.56 -5.06 -23.15
N HIS A 167 1.64 -4.52 -23.95
CA HIS A 167 1.59 -3.09 -24.22
C HIS A 167 1.23 -2.32 -22.94
N PRO A 168 1.86 -1.15 -22.64
CA PRO A 168 1.64 -0.45 -21.37
C PRO A 168 0.17 -0.10 -21.09
N TRP A 169 -0.62 0.20 -22.14
CA TRP A 169 -2.07 0.42 -22.00
C TRP A 169 -2.80 -0.74 -21.31
N VAL A 170 -2.43 -1.99 -21.58
CA VAL A 170 -3.06 -3.16 -20.97
C VAL A 170 -2.72 -3.23 -19.49
N LEU A 171 -1.44 -3.06 -19.14
CA LEU A 171 -0.98 -3.04 -17.74
C LEU A 171 -1.61 -1.90 -16.94
N PHE A 172 -1.74 -0.71 -17.55
CA PHE A 172 -2.39 0.44 -16.93
C PHE A 172 -3.86 0.13 -16.57
N ASN A 173 -4.61 -0.48 -17.48
CA ASN A 173 -6.01 -0.84 -17.21
C ASN A 173 -6.14 -1.89 -16.11
N VAL A 174 -5.25 -2.89 -16.08
CA VAL A 174 -5.25 -3.89 -14.98
C VAL A 174 -4.93 -3.23 -13.64
N LEU A 175 -3.97 -2.30 -13.59
CA LEU A 175 -3.70 -1.53 -12.37
C LEU A 175 -4.89 -0.65 -11.96
N ALA A 176 -5.63 -0.07 -12.91
CA ALA A 176 -6.84 0.69 -12.62
C ALA A 176 -7.95 -0.19 -12.01
N LEU A 177 -8.11 -1.43 -12.50
CA LEU A 177 -9.02 -2.42 -11.89
C LEU A 177 -8.59 -2.75 -10.45
N ILE A 178 -7.30 -3.03 -10.24
CA ILE A 178 -6.73 -3.30 -8.91
C ILE A 178 -6.97 -2.10 -7.99
N ALA A 179 -6.75 -0.86 -8.45
CA ALA A 179 -7.01 0.34 -7.67
C ALA A 179 -8.47 0.41 -7.17
N GLY A 180 -9.42 0.01 -8.02
CA GLY A 180 -10.83 -0.11 -7.62
C GLY A 180 -11.07 -1.17 -6.54
N ARG A 181 -10.43 -2.34 -6.65
CA ARG A 181 -10.56 -3.43 -5.66
C ARG A 181 -9.95 -3.08 -4.31
N VAL A 182 -8.75 -2.51 -4.32
CA VAL A 182 -8.02 -2.20 -3.09
C VAL A 182 -8.57 -0.98 -2.35
N ALA A 183 -9.45 -0.20 -2.97
CA ALA A 183 -10.20 0.86 -2.27
C ALA A 183 -11.02 0.31 -1.09
N ALA A 184 -11.47 -0.95 -1.17
CA ALA A 184 -12.23 -1.57 -0.10
C ALA A 184 -11.41 -1.83 1.18
N LEU A 185 -10.08 -1.77 1.10
CA LEU A 185 -9.17 -1.98 2.23
C LEU A 185 -8.94 -0.71 3.07
N GLY A 186 -9.28 0.47 2.53
CA GLY A 186 -9.14 1.75 3.23
C GLY A 186 -10.47 2.26 3.77
N GLY A 187 -10.41 3.29 4.63
CA GLY A 187 -11.62 3.97 5.12
C GLY A 187 -12.41 4.66 4.00
N GLU A 188 -11.70 5.20 3.01
CA GLU A 188 -12.29 5.74 1.77
C GLU A 188 -12.56 4.60 0.78
N ARG A 189 -13.78 4.05 0.80
CA ARG A 189 -14.18 2.87 -0.01
C ARG A 189 -14.35 3.15 -1.52
N ILE A 190 -14.09 4.38 -1.95
CA ILE A 190 -14.26 4.82 -3.34
C ILE A 190 -12.93 5.41 -3.80
N PRO A 191 -12.31 4.88 -4.87
CA PRO A 191 -11.06 5.43 -5.38
C PRO A 191 -11.29 6.84 -5.96
N PRO A 192 -10.28 7.72 -5.91
CA PRO A 192 -10.36 9.03 -6.53
C PRO A 192 -10.42 8.92 -8.05
N LEU A 193 -10.79 10.02 -8.71
CA LEU A 193 -10.67 10.12 -10.16
C LEU A 193 -9.18 10.20 -10.55
N PHE A 194 -8.69 9.16 -11.23
CA PHE A 194 -7.33 9.15 -11.77
C PHE A 194 -7.23 10.00 -13.05
N ARG A 195 -6.07 10.60 -13.25
CA ARG A 195 -5.72 11.27 -14.52
C ARG A 195 -5.68 10.24 -15.66
N PRO A 196 -6.02 10.64 -16.89
CA PRO A 196 -6.01 9.74 -18.03
C PRO A 196 -4.60 9.23 -18.32
N TYR A 197 -4.53 8.06 -18.95
CA TYR A 197 -3.30 7.54 -19.53
C TYR A 197 -2.82 8.42 -20.68
N VAL A 198 -1.57 8.81 -20.64
CA VAL A 198 -0.89 9.54 -21.69
C VAL A 198 0.32 8.72 -22.12
N HIS A 199 0.26 8.13 -23.33
CA HIS A 199 1.29 7.19 -23.79
C HIS A 199 2.69 7.80 -23.87
N THR A 200 2.77 9.10 -24.14
CA THR A 200 4.03 9.86 -24.19
C THR A 200 4.56 10.26 -22.81
N GLU A 201 3.80 9.98 -21.74
CA GLU A 201 4.16 10.25 -20.35
C GLU A 201 3.89 9.00 -19.49
N LEU A 202 4.52 7.87 -19.85
CA LEU A 202 4.25 6.58 -19.20
C LEU A 202 4.50 6.63 -17.69
N LEU A 203 5.67 7.14 -17.26
CA LEU A 203 6.01 7.18 -15.84
C LEU A 203 4.95 7.93 -15.02
N ALA A 204 4.56 9.13 -15.47
CA ALA A 204 3.56 9.96 -14.79
C ALA A 204 2.16 9.33 -14.81
N SER A 205 1.80 8.65 -15.90
CA SER A 205 0.52 7.95 -16.04
C SER A 205 0.38 6.83 -15.01
N PHE A 206 1.42 6.02 -14.81
CA PHE A 206 1.39 4.88 -13.89
C PHE A 206 1.60 5.27 -12.42
N ASP A 207 2.38 6.32 -12.16
CA ASP A 207 2.81 6.70 -10.81
C ASP A 207 1.64 6.99 -9.86
N GLN A 208 0.56 7.60 -10.36
CA GLN A 208 -0.64 7.84 -9.54
C GLN A 208 -1.31 6.53 -9.05
N LEU A 209 -1.43 5.54 -9.93
CA LEU A 209 -2.04 4.25 -9.59
C LEU A 209 -1.11 3.48 -8.65
N ARG A 210 0.20 3.48 -8.94
CA ARG A 210 1.22 2.88 -8.08
C ARG A 210 1.14 3.44 -6.66
N ARG A 211 1.18 4.76 -6.50
CA ARG A 211 1.14 5.41 -5.18
C ARG A 211 -0.16 5.08 -4.45
N TYR A 212 -1.29 5.16 -5.13
CA TYR A 212 -2.59 4.86 -4.53
C TYR A 212 -2.68 3.40 -4.05
N ILE A 213 -2.34 2.44 -4.91
CA ILE A 213 -2.40 1.01 -4.57
C ILE A 213 -1.47 0.70 -3.40
N LEU A 214 -0.22 1.15 -3.46
CA LEU A 214 0.75 0.92 -2.38
C LEU A 214 0.28 1.54 -1.07
N ARG A 215 -0.27 2.76 -1.11
CA ARG A 215 -0.85 3.41 0.07
C ARG A 215 -1.98 2.56 0.67
N MET A 216 -2.94 2.09 -0.12
CA MET A 216 -4.04 1.26 0.39
C MET A 216 -3.54 -0.07 0.99
N VAL A 217 -2.52 -0.68 0.39
CA VAL A 217 -1.91 -1.90 0.93
C VAL A 217 -1.20 -1.63 2.27
N THR A 218 -0.56 -0.47 2.41
CA THR A 218 0.14 -0.08 3.65
C THR A 218 -0.82 0.36 4.76
N GLU A 219 -1.78 1.23 4.45
CA GLU A 219 -2.72 1.82 5.42
C GLU A 219 -3.82 0.84 5.86
N SER A 220 -4.02 -0.25 5.13
CA SER A 220 -4.95 -1.33 5.52
C SER A 220 -4.41 -2.22 6.64
N ALA A 221 -3.58 -1.68 7.52
CA ALA A 221 -3.37 -2.26 8.83
C ALA A 221 -4.73 -2.23 9.54
N ILE A 222 -5.34 -3.40 9.71
CA ILE A 222 -6.56 -3.50 10.50
C ILE A 222 -6.11 -3.29 11.93
N GLU A 223 -6.44 -2.14 12.49
CA GLU A 223 -6.30 -1.86 13.91
C GLU A 223 -7.17 -2.87 14.66
N THR A 224 -6.60 -4.04 14.96
CA THR A 224 -7.36 -5.10 15.61
C THR A 224 -7.18 -4.93 17.10
N TYR A 225 -8.28 -4.89 17.83
CA TYR A 225 -8.23 -4.99 19.28
C TYR A 225 -8.18 -6.47 19.66
N LEU A 226 -7.08 -6.89 20.28
CA LEU A 226 -6.98 -8.20 20.90
C LEU A 226 -7.77 -8.20 22.22
N ARG A 227 -8.82 -9.02 22.32
CA ARG A 227 -9.56 -9.24 23.57
C ARG A 227 -8.82 -10.24 24.45
N VAL A 228 -8.40 -9.80 25.63
CA VAL A 228 -7.74 -10.63 26.64
C VAL A 228 -8.59 -10.64 27.91
N PRO A 229 -9.22 -11.76 28.29
CA PRO A 229 -10.03 -11.83 29.50
C PRO A 229 -9.15 -11.80 30.76
N PHE A 230 -9.64 -11.18 31.83
CA PHE A 230 -9.03 -11.27 33.16
C PHE A 230 -9.45 -12.57 33.85
N ARG A 231 -8.54 -13.16 34.63
CA ARG A 231 -8.83 -14.25 35.57
C ARG A 231 -9.29 -13.67 36.89
N LEU A 232 -10.42 -14.11 37.43
CA LEU A 232 -10.89 -13.71 38.74
C LEU A 232 -10.37 -14.68 39.81
N GLU A 233 -9.47 -14.21 40.68
CA GLU A 233 -8.85 -15.01 41.75
C GLU A 233 -8.83 -14.23 43.05
N GLY A 234 -9.44 -14.78 44.11
CA GLY A 234 -9.44 -14.14 45.43
C GLY A 234 -10.13 -12.76 45.45
N GLY A 235 -11.07 -12.51 44.54
CA GLY A 235 -11.74 -11.21 44.39
C GLY A 235 -10.95 -10.17 43.58
N ILE A 236 -9.81 -10.56 43.01
CA ILE A 236 -8.95 -9.70 42.19
C ILE A 236 -9.02 -10.20 40.74
N PHE A 237 -9.23 -9.28 39.80
CA PHE A 237 -9.11 -9.58 38.38
C PHE A 237 -7.64 -9.44 37.97
N LYS A 238 -7.07 -10.49 37.39
CA LYS A 238 -5.65 -10.56 37.01
C LYS A 238 -5.48 -10.83 35.52
N LEU A 239 -4.49 -10.19 34.92
CA LEU A 239 -4.13 -10.37 33.53
C LEU A 239 -2.60 -10.24 33.37
N ASP A 240 -1.98 -11.08 32.56
CA ASP A 240 -0.54 -11.02 32.29
C ASP A 240 -0.26 -9.89 31.27
N LEU A 241 0.35 -8.79 31.73
CA LEU A 241 0.63 -7.60 30.90
C LEU A 241 1.90 -7.81 30.09
N LYS A 242 1.83 -7.86 28.75
CA LYS A 242 2.99 -8.21 27.91
C LYS A 242 3.81 -7.00 27.50
N ALA A 243 5.13 -7.09 27.47
CA ALA A 243 6.04 -6.05 26.96
C ALA A 243 5.68 -5.54 25.55
N SER A 244 5.16 -6.41 24.69
CA SER A 244 4.72 -6.04 23.34
C SER A 244 3.55 -5.06 23.29
N TRP A 245 2.88 -4.80 24.41
CA TRP A 245 1.74 -3.87 24.50
C TRP A 245 2.15 -2.48 25.00
N ARG A 246 3.45 -2.24 25.23
CA ARG A 246 3.93 -0.95 25.68
C ARG A 246 3.66 0.13 24.64
N GLY A 247 2.90 1.16 25.03
CA GLY A 247 2.47 2.24 24.15
C GLY A 247 1.19 1.94 23.34
N SER A 248 0.65 0.73 23.42
CA SER A 248 -0.64 0.39 22.79
C SER A 248 -1.82 1.04 23.54
N THR A 249 -2.88 1.36 22.80
CA THR A 249 -4.17 1.71 23.40
C THR A 249 -4.76 0.48 24.10
N CYS A 250 -5.11 0.63 25.38
CA CYS A 250 -5.69 -0.42 26.20
C CYS A 250 -7.09 0.00 26.65
N ILE A 251 -8.12 -0.77 26.28
CA ILE A 251 -9.51 -0.51 26.66
C ILE A 251 -10.00 -1.62 27.58
N LEU A 252 -10.28 -1.28 28.84
CA LEU A 252 -10.93 -2.15 29.81
C LEU A 252 -12.43 -2.20 29.53
N ALA A 253 -12.94 -3.39 29.22
CA ALA A 253 -14.36 -3.67 29.11
C ALA A 253 -14.86 -4.39 30.35
N ALA A 254 -15.87 -3.82 30.99
CA ALA A 254 -16.50 -4.37 32.18
C ALA A 254 -17.92 -4.83 31.88
N HIS A 255 -18.16 -6.13 32.03
CA HIS A 255 -19.45 -6.73 31.77
C HIS A 255 -20.30 -6.77 33.06
N PRO A 256 -21.52 -6.23 33.07
CA PRO A 256 -22.35 -6.19 34.27
C PRO A 256 -22.88 -7.59 34.62
N LYS A 257 -23.09 -7.82 35.92
CA LYS A 257 -23.96 -8.91 36.39
C LYS A 257 -25.43 -8.53 36.14
N PRO A 258 -26.35 -9.50 35.99
CA PRO A 258 -27.78 -9.19 35.79
C PRO A 258 -28.40 -8.29 36.87
N SER A 259 -27.89 -8.33 38.10
CA SER A 259 -28.37 -7.55 39.25
C SER A 259 -27.67 -6.21 39.45
N VAL A 260 -26.66 -5.87 38.63
CA VAL A 260 -25.82 -4.68 38.80
C VAL A 260 -26.19 -3.65 37.74
N THR A 261 -26.54 -2.43 38.16
CA THR A 261 -26.85 -1.35 37.22
C THR A 261 -25.57 -0.78 36.60
N GLN A 262 -25.69 -0.08 35.46
CA GLN A 262 -24.52 0.61 34.88
C GLN A 262 -23.95 1.68 35.83
N SER A 263 -24.79 2.33 36.63
CA SER A 263 -24.32 3.32 37.61
C SER A 263 -23.49 2.67 38.70
N ASP A 264 -23.92 1.49 39.18
CA ASP A 264 -23.19 0.73 40.20
C ASP A 264 -21.85 0.23 39.66
N LEU A 265 -21.86 -0.31 38.44
CA LEU A 265 -20.67 -0.80 37.77
C LEU A 265 -19.67 0.32 37.49
N ARG A 266 -20.15 1.49 37.02
CA ARG A 266 -19.35 2.71 36.85
C ARG A 266 -18.67 3.09 38.16
N GLY A 267 -19.45 3.19 39.23
CA GLY A 267 -18.91 3.48 40.56
C GLY A 267 -17.83 2.46 40.97
N TRP A 268 -18.06 1.16 40.71
CA TRP A 268 -17.06 0.14 40.99
C TRP A 268 -15.73 0.40 40.25
N ILE A 269 -15.78 0.64 38.94
CA ILE A 269 -14.59 0.86 38.10
C ILE A 269 -13.87 2.15 38.49
N GLU A 270 -14.61 3.24 38.69
CA GLU A 270 -14.06 4.55 39.05
C GLU A 270 -13.33 4.55 40.40
N SER A 271 -13.65 3.59 41.28
CA SER A 271 -13.01 3.40 42.58
C SER A 271 -12.04 2.21 42.64
N ALA A 272 -11.86 1.49 41.53
CA ALA A 272 -10.95 0.36 41.46
C ALA A 272 -9.49 0.82 41.55
N LEU A 273 -8.67 0.02 42.21
CA LEU A 273 -7.22 0.08 42.20
C LEU A 273 -6.70 -0.76 41.03
N ILE A 274 -6.03 -0.11 40.07
CA ILE A 274 -5.53 -0.73 38.84
C ILE A 274 -4.01 -0.55 38.79
N GLY A 275 -3.25 -1.62 38.90
CA GLY A 275 -1.80 -1.56 38.80
C GLY A 275 -1.15 -2.94 38.81
N THR A 276 0.13 -3.02 38.49
CA THR A 276 0.84 -4.30 38.49
C THR A 276 1.16 -4.77 39.91
N GLU A 277 1.26 -6.09 40.07
CA GLU A 277 1.34 -6.76 41.37
C GLU A 277 2.41 -6.18 42.31
N SER A 278 3.59 -5.84 41.77
CA SER A 278 4.71 -5.30 42.54
C SER A 278 4.45 -3.87 43.05
N LEU A 279 3.61 -3.10 42.35
CA LEU A 279 3.28 -1.72 42.65
C LEU A 279 2.06 -1.59 43.58
N GLN A 280 1.28 -2.66 43.75
CA GLN A 280 0.06 -2.66 44.57
C GLN A 280 0.26 -2.13 46.00
N PRO A 281 1.28 -2.58 46.78
CA PRO A 281 1.49 -2.06 48.14
C PRO A 281 1.75 -0.55 48.18
N SER A 282 2.50 -0.04 47.20
CA SER A 282 2.82 1.38 47.08
C SER A 282 1.60 2.21 46.72
N LEU A 283 0.79 1.75 45.75
CA LEU A 283 -0.45 2.42 45.35
C LEU A 283 -1.45 2.52 46.52
N ARG A 284 -1.60 1.43 47.29
CA ARG A 284 -2.42 1.41 48.51
C ARG A 284 -1.93 2.39 49.57
N LEU A 285 -0.62 2.41 49.85
CA LEU A 285 -0.03 3.29 50.86
C LEU A 285 -0.21 4.77 50.48
N ARG A 286 -0.04 5.10 49.20
CA ARG A 286 -0.22 6.46 48.67
C ARG A 286 -1.69 6.84 48.48
N ARG A 287 -2.62 5.89 48.60
CA ARG A 287 -4.06 6.05 48.32
C ARG A 287 -4.33 6.55 46.89
N VAL A 288 -3.52 6.09 45.94
CA VAL A 288 -3.67 6.38 44.51
C VAL A 288 -4.31 5.16 43.86
N LEU A 289 -5.29 5.37 42.99
CA LEU A 289 -6.04 4.30 42.33
C LEU A 289 -5.28 3.62 41.18
N GLY A 290 -4.04 4.04 40.95
CA GLY A 290 -3.16 3.54 39.90
C GLY A 290 -3.53 4.09 38.52
N ALA A 291 -3.66 3.21 37.53
CA ALA A 291 -3.83 3.57 36.14
C ALA A 291 -5.00 4.54 35.93
N ARG A 292 -4.75 5.62 35.17
CA ARG A 292 -5.79 6.58 34.81
C ARG A 292 -6.77 5.91 33.84
N ARG A 293 -8.03 6.32 33.92
CA ARG A 293 -9.12 5.73 33.16
C ARG A 293 -10.04 6.82 32.61
N GLN A 294 -10.38 6.71 31.33
CA GLN A 294 -11.32 7.59 30.66
C GLN A 294 -12.39 6.74 30.00
N GLU A 295 -13.66 7.04 30.27
CA GLU A 295 -14.75 6.31 29.61
C GLU A 295 -14.76 6.59 28.10
N VAL A 296 -15.03 5.54 27.32
CA VAL A 296 -15.19 5.61 25.86
C VAL A 296 -16.52 5.00 25.44
N GLU A 297 -17.14 5.54 24.40
CA GLU A 297 -18.46 5.04 23.96
C GLU A 297 -18.38 3.72 23.20
N ARG A 298 -17.30 3.50 22.46
CA ARG A 298 -17.12 2.34 21.59
C ARG A 298 -15.65 2.01 21.35
N ILE A 299 -15.40 0.75 21.05
CA ILE A 299 -14.17 0.29 20.43
C ILE A 299 -14.42 0.21 18.92
N PRO A 300 -13.61 0.84 18.06
CA PRO A 300 -13.74 0.70 16.61
C PRO A 300 -13.83 -0.77 16.21
N GLU A 301 -14.82 -1.11 15.37
CA GLU A 301 -14.97 -2.43 14.73
C GLU A 301 -15.17 -3.62 15.69
N VAL A 302 -15.37 -3.37 16.99
CA VAL A 302 -15.65 -4.40 18.00
C VAL A 302 -17.07 -4.23 18.54
N VAL A 303 -17.86 -5.29 18.43
CA VAL A 303 -19.20 -5.36 19.04
C VAL A 303 -19.07 -5.87 20.47
N VAL A 304 -19.54 -5.09 21.44
CA VAL A 304 -19.56 -5.47 22.86
C VAL A 304 -20.97 -5.79 23.34
N ALA A 305 -21.07 -6.64 24.37
CA ALA A 305 -22.36 -7.02 24.93
C ALA A 305 -23.12 -5.80 25.51
N ARG A 306 -24.45 -5.82 25.43
CA ARG A 306 -25.29 -4.73 25.92
C ARG A 306 -25.05 -4.47 27.41
N GLY A 307 -24.83 -3.19 27.75
CA GLY A 307 -24.57 -2.77 29.13
C GLY A 307 -23.12 -2.87 29.59
N THR A 308 -22.21 -3.29 28.71
CA THR A 308 -20.76 -3.22 28.96
C THR A 308 -20.31 -1.76 29.06
N LEU A 309 -19.53 -1.43 30.08
CA LEU A 309 -18.84 -0.14 30.17
C LEU A 309 -17.41 -0.26 29.67
N LEU A 310 -16.92 0.76 28.98
CA LEU A 310 -15.61 0.76 28.34
C LEU A 310 -14.77 1.92 28.87
N TYR A 311 -13.53 1.64 29.23
CA TYR A 311 -12.59 2.64 29.71
C TYR A 311 -11.25 2.48 29.01
N GLU A 312 -10.77 3.52 28.35
CA GLU A 312 -9.36 3.60 27.98
C GLU A 312 -8.52 3.76 29.25
N ILE A 313 -7.56 2.85 29.44
CA ILE A 313 -6.66 2.81 30.59
C ILE A 313 -5.27 3.26 30.18
N ILE A 314 -4.76 4.29 30.85
CA ILE A 314 -3.41 4.81 30.63
C ILE A 314 -2.47 4.12 31.62
N LEU A 315 -1.61 3.25 31.07
CA LEU A 315 -0.58 2.53 31.80
C LEU A 315 0.75 3.27 31.69
N ASP A 316 1.13 3.98 32.75
CA ASP A 316 2.43 4.64 32.90
C ASP A 316 3.33 3.90 33.92
N ASP A 317 4.60 4.30 33.98
CA ASP A 317 5.60 3.64 34.82
C ASP A 317 5.32 3.78 36.34
N GLU A 318 4.36 4.63 36.75
CA GLU A 318 3.96 4.75 38.17
C GLU A 318 2.98 3.65 38.62
N CYS A 319 2.32 3.00 37.66
CA CYS A 319 1.24 2.05 37.91
C CYS A 319 1.41 0.71 37.20
N ALA A 320 2.29 0.62 36.19
CA ALA A 320 2.45 -0.58 35.39
C ALA A 320 3.92 -0.88 35.06
N ILE A 321 4.31 -2.13 35.33
CA ILE A 321 5.54 -2.74 34.82
C ILE A 321 5.13 -3.85 33.83
N PHE A 322 5.63 -3.78 32.61
CA PHE A 322 5.32 -4.79 31.60
C PHE A 322 6.06 -6.10 31.89
N ASP A 323 5.47 -7.21 31.46
CA ASP A 323 5.78 -8.60 31.83
C ASP A 323 5.46 -8.98 33.29
N GLU A 324 4.62 -8.19 33.97
CA GLU A 324 4.02 -8.52 35.27
C GLU A 324 2.49 -8.72 35.16
N GLN A 325 1.88 -9.25 36.23
CA GLN A 325 0.42 -9.31 36.30
C GLN A 325 -0.18 -7.93 36.61
N LEU A 326 -1.05 -7.44 35.74
CA LEU A 326 -1.95 -6.33 36.00
C LEU A 326 -3.12 -6.82 36.86
N TRP A 327 -3.34 -6.14 37.98
CA TRP A 327 -4.40 -6.44 38.93
C TRP A 327 -5.44 -5.31 38.94
N VAL A 328 -6.71 -5.70 38.93
CA VAL A 328 -7.85 -4.79 39.09
C VAL A 328 -8.68 -5.29 40.26
N GLU A 329 -8.74 -4.49 41.32
CA GLU A 329 -9.51 -4.79 42.52
C GLU A 329 -10.18 -3.53 43.05
N ASN A 330 -11.25 -3.68 43.83
CA ASN A 330 -11.86 -2.54 44.51
C ASN A 330 -11.62 -2.64 46.01
N PRO A 331 -10.90 -1.69 46.63
CA PRO A 331 -10.62 -1.73 48.07
C PRO A 331 -11.86 -1.40 48.93
N LEU A 332 -12.90 -0.79 48.35
CA LEU A 332 -14.14 -0.43 49.05
C LEU A 332 -15.05 -1.65 49.14
N ARG A 333 -15.12 -2.25 50.33
CA ARG A 333 -15.90 -3.46 50.57
C ARG A 333 -17.39 -3.25 50.30
N GLU A 334 -17.93 -2.05 50.55
CA GLU A 334 -19.34 -1.74 50.26
C GLU A 334 -19.70 -1.81 48.77
N ARG A 335 -18.71 -1.80 47.87
CA ARG A 335 -18.94 -1.93 46.41
C ARG A 335 -18.73 -3.35 45.89
N SER A 336 -18.40 -4.33 46.74
CA SER A 336 -18.07 -5.70 46.29
C SER A 336 -19.21 -6.36 45.50
N ASP A 337 -20.47 -6.10 45.89
CA ASP A 337 -21.65 -6.63 45.20
C ASP A 337 -21.86 -6.02 43.81
N HIS A 338 -21.25 -4.86 43.55
CA HIS A 338 -21.31 -4.14 42.28
C HIS A 338 -20.18 -4.54 41.33
N ALA A 339 -19.32 -5.50 41.73
CA ALA A 339 -18.22 -5.97 40.90
C ALA A 339 -18.72 -6.56 39.56
N PRO A 340 -17.99 -6.35 38.46
CA PRO A 340 -18.32 -6.92 37.16
C PRO A 340 -18.43 -8.45 37.21
N ALA A 341 -19.20 -9.01 36.27
CA ALA A 341 -19.23 -10.44 36.05
C ALA A 341 -17.92 -10.91 35.41
N GLU A 342 -17.41 -10.12 34.46
CA GLU A 342 -16.17 -10.37 33.73
C GLU A 342 -15.50 -9.03 33.41
N LEU A 343 -14.16 -9.02 33.43
CA LEU A 343 -13.34 -7.96 32.85
C LEU A 343 -12.58 -8.51 31.64
N SER A 344 -12.42 -7.69 30.62
CA SER A 344 -11.55 -7.96 29.47
C SER A 344 -10.75 -6.72 29.11
N MET A 345 -9.49 -6.91 28.72
CA MET A 345 -8.67 -5.87 28.11
C MET A 345 -8.71 -6.02 26.60
N TYR A 346 -9.07 -4.96 25.90
CA TYR A 346 -8.93 -4.84 24.46
C TYR A 346 -7.66 -4.04 24.19
N VAL A 347 -6.63 -4.70 23.67
CA VAL A 347 -5.35 -4.07 23.37
C VAL A 347 -5.28 -3.81 21.88
N LYS A 348 -5.14 -2.54 21.48
CA LYS A 348 -4.88 -2.14 20.11
C LYS A 348 -3.50 -2.66 19.72
N ILE A 349 -3.49 -3.69 18.87
CA ILE A 349 -2.27 -4.20 18.28
C ILE A 349 -2.15 -3.60 16.89
N GLU A 350 -1.01 -2.95 16.61
CA GLU A 350 -0.60 -2.75 15.24
C GLU A 350 -0.30 -4.13 14.65
N VAL A 351 -0.95 -4.40 13.51
CA VAL A 351 -0.89 -5.69 12.83
C VAL A 351 -0.04 -5.59 11.58
#